data_AF-A0A5Y6LPW9-F1
#
_entry.id   AF-A0A5Y6LPW9-F1
#
_cell.length_a   1.000
_cell.length_b   1.000
_cell.length_c   1.000
_cell.angle_alpha   90.00
_cell.angle_beta   90.00
_cell.angle_gamma   90.00
#
_symmetry.space_group_name_H-M   'P 1'
#
loop_
_entity.id
_entity.type
_entity.pdbx_description
1 polymer ?
#
loop_
_entity_poly.entity_id
_entity_poly.type
_entity_poly.pdbx_seq_one_letter_code
_entity_poly.pdbx_strand_id
1 'polypeptide(L)'
;QYLKFGDGSTPFGLKWEKSKPETVYYLCEHNGCVIRQSELDQKAGRWICDNTGMWTRDGLAYFSASGEEVPPPRSITFHIWTAYSPFTTWIQIIYDWLDALKDPNGVKTFINTTLGEPYEEAVAEKLSHELLLEKVIHYAAPVPERVVYLTAGIDSQRNRYE
;
A
#
# COMPACT_ATOMS: atom_id res chain seq x y z
N GLN A 1 -8.80 -11.82 10.34
CA GLN A 1 -8.72 -10.38 10.06
C GLN A 1 -7.27 -10.01 9.80
N TYR A 2 -7.02 -9.09 8.88
CA TYR A 2 -5.73 -8.43 8.67
C TYR A 2 -5.68 -7.12 9.47
N LEU A 3 -4.57 -6.85 10.18
CA LEU A 3 -4.38 -5.64 11.00
C LEU A 3 -4.14 -4.46 10.08
N LYS A 4 -4.87 -3.36 10.26
CA LYS A 4 -4.70 -2.12 9.50
C LYS A 4 -4.15 -1.02 10.41
N PHE A 5 -3.30 -0.13 9.90
CA PHE A 5 -2.74 0.96 10.70
C PHE A 5 -3.84 1.85 11.30
N GLY A 6 -4.84 2.23 10.49
CA GLY A 6 -5.96 3.05 10.94
C GLY A 6 -5.59 4.52 11.03
N ASP A 7 -6.17 5.34 10.16
CA ASP A 7 -6.03 6.80 10.23
C ASP A 7 -7.10 7.44 11.12
N GLY A 8 -7.10 8.78 11.22
CA GLY A 8 -8.09 9.53 11.99
C GLY A 8 -9.53 9.43 11.47
N SER A 9 -9.73 8.95 10.23
CA SER A 9 -11.04 8.82 9.58
C SER A 9 -11.60 7.39 9.60
N THR A 10 -10.71 6.41 9.72
CA THR A 10 -11.04 4.99 9.67
C THR A 10 -11.64 4.55 11.01
N PRO A 11 -12.80 3.88 11.07
CA PRO A 11 -13.43 3.48 12.33
C PRO A 11 -12.76 2.28 13.02
N PHE A 12 -11.76 1.66 12.39
CA PHE A 12 -11.00 0.51 12.89
C PHE A 12 -9.49 0.74 12.71
N GLY A 13 -8.67 -0.22 13.14
CA GLY A 13 -7.21 -0.14 13.07
C GLY A 13 -6.56 0.21 14.41
N LEU A 14 -5.30 0.63 14.41
CA LEU A 14 -4.67 1.18 15.61
C LEU A 14 -5.34 2.51 15.98
N LYS A 15 -5.67 2.66 17.26
CA LYS A 15 -6.33 3.83 17.86
C LYS A 15 -5.62 4.21 19.14
N TRP A 16 -5.48 5.51 19.36
CA TRP A 16 -4.84 6.08 20.54
C TRP A 16 -5.47 7.43 20.86
N GLU A 17 -5.39 7.85 22.11
CA GLU A 17 -5.80 9.20 22.52
C GLU A 17 -4.83 10.25 21.94
N LYS A 18 -5.38 11.42 21.59
CA LYS A 18 -4.58 12.52 21.06
C LYS A 18 -3.45 12.88 22.03
N SER A 19 -2.23 12.95 21.50
CA SER A 19 -1.01 13.24 22.26
C SER A 19 -0.58 12.18 23.28
N LYS A 20 -1.18 10.97 23.26
CA LYS A 20 -0.83 9.86 24.17
C LYS A 20 -0.62 8.52 23.43
N PRO A 21 0.50 8.34 22.73
CA PRO A 21 0.82 7.11 21.98
C PRO A 21 0.76 5.82 22.81
N GLU A 22 1.04 5.91 24.11
CA GLU A 22 1.02 4.79 25.07
C GLU A 22 -0.37 4.17 25.27
N THR A 23 -1.42 4.89 24.90
CA THR A 23 -2.82 4.39 24.99
C THR A 23 -3.22 3.52 23.80
N VAL A 24 -2.29 3.22 22.88
CA VAL A 24 -2.61 2.52 21.64
C VAL A 24 -3.24 1.15 21.89
N TYR A 25 -4.31 0.89 21.14
CA TYR A 25 -4.97 -0.40 21.02
C TYR A 25 -5.39 -0.62 19.58
N TYR A 26 -5.71 -1.86 19.22
CA TYR A 26 -6.28 -2.19 17.93
C TYR A 26 -7.80 -2.34 18.04
N LEU A 27 -8.54 -1.68 17.16
CA LEU A 27 -9.99 -1.78 17.05
C LEU A 27 -10.36 -2.66 15.85
N CYS A 28 -11.03 -3.78 16.13
CA CYS A 28 -11.42 -4.78 15.13
C CYS A 28 -12.43 -4.23 14.10
N GLU A 29 -12.22 -4.55 12.82
CA GLU A 29 -13.07 -4.13 11.70
C GLU A 29 -14.42 -4.86 11.68
N HIS A 30 -14.45 -6.12 12.11
CA HIS A 30 -15.66 -6.94 12.02
C HIS A 30 -16.61 -6.72 13.20
N ASN A 31 -16.06 -6.64 14.42
CA ASN A 31 -16.85 -6.69 15.65
C ASN A 31 -16.62 -5.49 16.57
N GLY A 32 -15.71 -4.56 16.24
CA GLY A 32 -15.39 -3.42 17.10
C GLY A 32 -14.73 -3.79 18.43
N CYS A 33 -14.21 -5.00 18.57
CA CYS A 33 -13.47 -5.43 19.75
C CYS A 33 -12.19 -4.61 19.92
N VAL A 34 -11.91 -4.22 21.17
CA VAL A 34 -10.63 -3.63 21.58
C VAL A 34 -9.65 -4.75 21.84
N ILE A 35 -8.48 -4.70 21.20
CA ILE A 35 -7.39 -5.66 21.35
C ILE A 35 -6.14 -4.88 21.77
N ARG A 36 -5.47 -5.29 22.83
CA ARG A 36 -4.18 -4.77 23.28
C ARG A 36 -3.06 -5.59 22.67
N GLN A 37 -1.87 -5.01 22.55
CA GLN A 37 -0.72 -5.73 21.97
C GLN A 37 -0.41 -7.03 22.73
N SER A 38 -0.56 -7.05 24.06
CA SER A 38 -0.37 -8.25 24.88
C SER A 38 -1.37 -9.38 24.60
N GLU A 39 -2.49 -9.05 23.95
CA GLU A 39 -3.56 -9.99 23.60
C GLU A 39 -3.40 -10.51 22.15
N LEU A 40 -2.38 -10.04 21.43
CA LEU A 40 -2.09 -10.48 20.06
C LEU A 40 -1.61 -11.93 20.06
N ASP A 41 -2.52 -12.86 19.75
CA ASP A 41 -2.21 -14.27 19.51
C ASP A 41 -2.28 -14.61 18.02
N GLN A 42 -1.17 -15.10 17.48
CA GLN A 42 -1.03 -15.45 16.06
C GLN A 42 -1.11 -16.97 15.82
N LYS A 43 -1.22 -17.79 16.87
CA LYS A 43 -1.17 -19.26 16.77
C LYS A 43 -2.30 -19.88 15.95
N ALA A 44 -3.47 -19.26 15.96
CA ALA A 44 -4.65 -19.69 15.21
C ALA A 44 -4.77 -19.00 13.83
N GLY A 45 -3.72 -18.31 13.39
CA GLY A 45 -3.67 -17.67 12.08
C GLY A 45 -3.82 -18.67 10.95
N ARG A 46 -4.44 -18.24 9.84
CA ARG A 46 -4.47 -18.98 8.58
C ARG A 46 -4.21 -18.02 7.44
N TRP A 47 -3.51 -18.51 6.42
CA TRP A 47 -3.41 -17.80 5.16
C TRP A 47 -4.69 -18.04 4.34
N ILE A 48 -5.24 -17.00 3.73
CA ILE A 48 -6.40 -17.07 2.85
C ILE A 48 -6.06 -16.25 1.60
N CYS A 49 -6.33 -16.82 0.43
CA CYS A 49 -6.23 -16.13 -0.85
C CYS A 49 -7.44 -15.21 -1.04
N ASP A 50 -7.21 -13.91 -1.19
CA ASP A 50 -8.30 -12.95 -1.41
C ASP A 50 -9.07 -13.17 -2.72
N ASN A 51 -8.41 -13.74 -3.74
CA ASN A 51 -9.01 -13.95 -5.07
C ASN A 51 -9.85 -15.22 -5.15
N THR A 52 -9.43 -16.31 -4.49
CA THR A 52 -10.04 -17.65 -4.66
C THR A 52 -10.70 -18.16 -3.39
N GLY A 53 -10.43 -17.56 -2.24
CA GLY A 53 -10.82 -18.07 -0.92
C GLY A 53 -10.10 -19.35 -0.50
N MET A 54 -9.12 -19.83 -1.28
CA MET A 54 -8.26 -20.96 -0.89
C MET A 54 -7.51 -20.60 0.39
N TRP A 55 -7.36 -21.54 1.31
CA TRP A 55 -6.70 -21.29 2.59
C TRP A 55 -5.84 -22.47 3.05
N THR A 56 -4.87 -22.15 3.90
CA THR A 56 -4.02 -23.14 4.59
C THR A 56 -3.73 -22.66 6.01
N ARG A 57 -3.52 -23.62 6.93
CA ARG A 57 -3.10 -23.35 8.32
C ARG A 57 -1.62 -23.60 8.55
N ASP A 58 -1.04 -24.55 7.82
CA ASP A 58 0.30 -25.09 8.07
C ASP A 58 1.21 -25.01 6.83
N GLY A 59 0.68 -24.62 5.67
CA GLY A 59 1.40 -24.61 4.40
C GLY A 59 1.58 -26.00 3.79
N LEU A 60 1.03 -27.05 4.41
CA LEU A 60 1.10 -28.43 3.95
C LEU A 60 -0.22 -28.86 3.30
N ALA A 61 -1.35 -28.61 3.98
CA ALA A 61 -2.69 -28.91 3.47
C ALA A 61 -3.37 -27.62 2.97
N TYR A 62 -3.98 -27.70 1.78
CA TYR A 62 -4.69 -26.59 1.16
C TYR A 62 -6.15 -26.96 0.98
N PHE A 63 -7.01 -25.98 1.23
CA PHE A 63 -8.45 -26.16 1.15
C PHE A 63 -9.05 -25.10 0.25
N SER A 64 -10.06 -25.48 -0.53
CA SER A 64 -10.89 -24.54 -1.28
C SER A 64 -11.70 -23.64 -0.32
N ALA A 65 -12.37 -22.63 -0.88
CA ALA A 65 -13.30 -21.80 -0.12
C ALA A 65 -14.46 -22.61 0.52
N SER A 66 -14.85 -23.73 -0.09
CA SER A 66 -15.87 -24.65 0.44
C SER A 66 -15.34 -25.63 1.49
N GLY A 67 -14.02 -25.69 1.72
CA GLY A 67 -13.38 -26.54 2.71
C GLY A 67 -12.95 -27.93 2.20
N GLU A 68 -13.01 -28.17 0.89
CA GLU A 68 -12.51 -29.39 0.27
C GLU A 68 -10.99 -29.31 0.09
N GLU A 69 -10.28 -30.41 0.34
CA GLU A 69 -8.83 -30.46 0.14
C GLU A 69 -8.48 -30.33 -1.36
N VAL A 70 -7.52 -29.47 -1.66
CA VAL A 70 -7.06 -29.17 -3.03
C VAL A 70 -5.53 -29.27 -3.11
N PRO A 71 -4.97 -29.54 -4.30
CA PRO A 71 -3.52 -29.54 -4.47
C PRO A 71 -2.88 -28.20 -4.10
N PRO A 72 -1.64 -28.19 -3.58
CA PRO A 72 -0.94 -26.96 -3.24
C PRO A 72 -0.71 -26.09 -4.49
N PRO A 73 -0.89 -24.76 -4.37
CA PRO A 73 -0.62 -23.85 -5.48
C PRO A 73 0.88 -23.78 -5.77
N ARG A 74 1.24 -23.42 -7.02
CA ARG A 74 2.64 -23.27 -7.43
C ARG A 74 3.40 -22.19 -6.64
N SER A 75 2.71 -21.11 -6.25
CA SER A 75 3.30 -19.99 -5.52
C SER A 75 2.26 -19.34 -4.62
N ILE A 76 2.73 -18.85 -3.48
CA ILE A 76 1.91 -18.14 -2.49
C ILE A 76 2.56 -16.79 -2.22
N THR A 77 1.72 -15.78 -2.04
CA THR A 77 2.12 -14.44 -1.64
C THR A 77 1.33 -14.03 -0.42
N PHE A 78 1.92 -13.20 0.43
CA PHE A 78 1.25 -12.58 1.57
C PHE A 78 1.81 -11.19 1.75
N HIS A 79 0.98 -10.33 2.35
CA HIS A 79 1.39 -9.03 2.85
C HIS A 79 1.28 -9.06 4.38
N ILE A 80 2.36 -8.65 5.04
CA ILE A 80 2.42 -8.49 6.49
C ILE A 80 3.28 -7.28 6.79
N TRP A 81 2.95 -6.55 7.85
CA TRP A 81 3.61 -5.29 8.20
C TRP A 81 4.02 -5.27 9.67
N THR A 82 4.71 -4.22 10.07
CA THR A 82 5.44 -4.15 11.34
C THR A 82 4.58 -4.38 12.58
N ALA A 83 3.26 -4.14 12.56
CA ALA A 83 2.36 -4.40 13.70
C ALA A 83 2.30 -5.87 14.18
N TYR A 84 2.72 -6.82 13.35
CA TYR A 84 2.77 -8.24 13.71
C TYR A 84 4.10 -8.68 14.33
N SER A 85 5.11 -7.82 14.27
CA SER A 85 6.46 -8.16 14.70
C SER A 85 6.57 -8.23 16.22
N PRO A 86 7.21 -9.27 16.79
CA PRO A 86 7.51 -9.31 18.22
C PRO A 86 8.66 -8.38 18.63
N PHE A 87 9.37 -7.80 17.65
CA PHE A 87 10.54 -6.94 17.89
C PHE A 87 10.21 -5.44 17.97
N THR A 88 8.94 -5.08 17.79
CA THR A 88 8.47 -3.70 17.88
C THR A 88 7.19 -3.64 18.69
N THR A 89 6.87 -2.46 19.21
CA THR A 89 5.62 -2.23 19.92
C THR A 89 4.69 -1.38 19.08
N TRP A 90 3.38 -1.56 19.26
CA TRP A 90 2.40 -0.65 18.68
C TRP A 90 2.64 0.78 19.16
N ILE A 91 3.08 0.95 20.40
CA ILE A 91 3.47 2.26 20.96
C ILE A 91 4.59 2.87 20.13
N GLN A 92 5.65 2.11 19.84
CA GLN A 92 6.77 2.57 19.02
C GLN A 92 6.31 2.91 17.59
N ILE A 93 5.46 2.09 16.99
CA ILE A 93 4.89 2.37 15.65
C ILE A 93 4.15 3.72 15.64
N ILE A 94 3.39 4.05 16.70
CA ILE A 94 2.72 5.35 16.79
C ILE A 94 3.74 6.50 16.96
N TYR A 95 4.79 6.32 17.76
CA TYR A 95 5.87 7.32 17.85
C TYR A 95 6.54 7.55 16.49
N ASP A 96 6.90 6.48 15.79
CA ASP A 96 7.53 6.53 14.47
C ASP A 96 6.61 7.23 13.46
N TRP A 97 5.30 7.00 13.52
CA TRP A 97 4.32 7.71 12.69
C TRP A 97 4.27 9.20 12.99
N LEU A 98 4.21 9.57 14.28
CA LEU A 98 4.16 10.98 14.69
C LEU A 98 5.45 11.73 14.34
N ASP A 99 6.60 11.06 14.38
CA ASP A 99 7.87 11.61 13.93
C ASP A 99 7.92 11.72 12.40
N ALA A 100 7.42 10.72 11.68
CA ALA A 100 7.32 10.73 10.23
C ALA A 100 6.47 11.90 9.70
N LEU A 101 5.43 12.32 10.42
CA LEU A 101 4.60 13.48 10.05
C LEU A 101 5.34 14.83 10.13
N LYS A 102 6.49 14.90 10.80
CA LYS A 102 7.29 16.13 10.93
C LYS A 102 8.18 16.39 9.71
N ASP A 103 8.37 15.40 8.84
CA ASP A 103 9.22 15.47 7.65
C ASP A 103 8.41 15.08 6.39
N PRO A 104 8.43 15.88 5.31
CA PRO A 104 7.83 15.53 4.03
C PRO A 104 8.23 14.13 3.50
N ASN A 105 9.46 13.67 3.72
CA ASN A 105 9.91 12.34 3.28
C ASN A 105 9.62 11.22 4.32
N GLY A 106 9.31 11.60 5.56
CA GLY A 106 9.07 10.68 6.65
C GLY A 106 7.87 9.78 6.39
N VAL A 107 6.76 10.38 5.94
CA VAL A 107 5.51 9.65 5.63
C VAL A 107 5.74 8.60 4.54
N LYS A 108 6.46 8.96 3.47
CA LYS A 108 6.83 8.03 2.40
C LYS A 108 7.64 6.86 2.93
N THR A 109 8.61 7.14 3.81
CA THR A 109 9.44 6.12 4.43
C THR A 109 8.60 5.19 5.29
N PHE A 110 7.77 5.73 6.17
CA PHE A 110 6.89 4.96 7.05
C PHE A 110 5.95 4.03 6.26
N ILE A 111 5.30 4.54 5.21
CA ILE A 111 4.39 3.73 4.39
C ILE A 111 5.14 2.58 3.72
N ASN A 112 6.30 2.86 3.11
CA ASN A 112 7.06 1.83 2.41
C ASN A 112 7.71 0.80 3.36
N THR A 113 8.30 1.23 4.48
CA THR A 113 9.11 0.35 5.33
C THR A 113 8.34 -0.23 6.50
N THR A 114 7.39 0.53 7.08
CA THR A 114 6.61 0.10 8.25
C THR A 114 5.33 -0.59 7.81
N LEU A 115 4.57 -0.01 6.88
CA LEU A 115 3.34 -0.63 6.35
C LEU A 115 3.64 -1.65 5.24
N GLY A 116 4.79 -1.54 4.57
CA GLY A 116 5.11 -2.40 3.43
C GLY A 116 4.18 -2.13 2.24
N GLU A 117 3.62 -0.93 2.17
CA GLU A 117 2.67 -0.52 1.14
C GLU A 117 3.35 0.42 0.14
N PRO A 118 2.97 0.39 -1.14
CA PRO A 118 3.50 1.35 -2.10
C PRO A 118 3.01 2.76 -1.77
N TYR A 119 3.94 3.70 -1.61
CA TYR A 119 3.61 5.11 -1.50
C TYR A 119 3.45 5.76 -2.88
N GLU A 120 2.25 6.25 -3.17
CA GLU A 120 2.03 7.18 -4.28
C GLU A 120 2.22 8.61 -3.77
N GLU A 121 3.17 9.34 -4.36
CA GLU A 121 3.25 10.77 -4.14
C GLU A 121 1.94 11.39 -4.60
N ALA A 122 1.39 12.31 -3.79
CA ALA A 122 0.41 13.27 -4.29
C ALA A 122 1.13 14.20 -5.27
N VAL A 123 1.49 13.67 -6.44
CA VAL A 123 1.96 14.46 -7.56
C VAL A 123 0.82 15.41 -7.85
N ALA A 124 1.07 16.70 -7.61
CA ALA A 124 0.25 17.81 -8.07
C ALA A 124 -0.24 17.45 -9.47
N GLU A 125 -1.56 17.31 -9.62
CA GLU A 125 -2.31 17.01 -10.84
C GLU A 125 -1.49 16.35 -11.96
N LYS A 126 -1.86 15.13 -12.38
CA LYS A 126 -1.59 14.71 -13.77
C LYS A 126 -1.91 15.92 -14.66
N LEU A 127 -0.88 16.55 -15.24
CA LEU A 127 -1.03 17.78 -16.01
C LEU A 127 -2.19 17.54 -16.97
N SER A 128 -3.23 18.37 -16.87
CA SER A 128 -4.38 18.22 -17.75
C SER A 128 -3.86 18.28 -19.20
N HIS A 129 -4.49 17.51 -20.09
CA HIS A 129 -4.13 17.53 -21.50
C HIS A 129 -4.15 18.96 -22.09
N GLU A 130 -4.94 19.85 -21.49
CA GLU A 130 -5.00 21.28 -21.78
C GLU A 130 -3.68 22.01 -21.48
N LEU A 131 -3.06 21.78 -20.30
CA LEU A 131 -1.75 22.36 -19.96
C LEU A 131 -0.61 21.84 -20.86
N LEU A 132 -0.73 20.61 -21.36
CA LEU A 132 0.23 20.07 -22.33
C LEU A 132 0.05 20.72 -23.71
N LEU A 133 -1.17 21.02 -24.13
CA LEU A 133 -1.45 21.76 -25.36
C LEU A 133 -0.88 23.18 -25.31
N GLU A 134 -0.93 23.83 -24.15
CA GLU A 134 -0.30 25.16 -23.97
C GLU A 134 1.22 25.14 -24.13
N LYS A 135 1.87 23.99 -23.96
CA LYS A 135 3.32 23.83 -24.14
C LYS A 135 3.70 23.45 -25.58
N VAL A 136 2.74 23.31 -26.49
CA VAL A 136 3.01 23.05 -27.91
C VAL A 136 3.73 24.25 -28.52
N ILE A 137 4.94 24.02 -29.03
CA ILE A 137 5.70 25.03 -29.75
C ILE A 137 5.51 24.79 -31.25
N HIS A 138 5.10 25.81 -31.97
CA HIS A 138 5.12 25.78 -33.43
C HIS A 138 6.57 25.80 -33.92
N TYR A 139 6.98 24.73 -34.59
CA TYR A 139 8.30 24.64 -35.18
C TYR A 139 8.42 25.69 -36.29
N ALA A 140 9.28 26.70 -36.09
CA ALA A 140 9.34 27.87 -36.97
C ALA A 140 10.00 27.58 -38.34
N ALA A 141 10.55 26.39 -38.56
CA ALA A 141 11.21 26.03 -39.80
C ALA A 141 10.18 25.50 -40.82
N PRO A 142 10.01 26.17 -41.98
CA PRO A 142 9.13 25.66 -43.04
C PRO A 142 9.72 24.37 -43.64
N VAL A 143 8.88 23.36 -43.85
CA VAL A 143 9.27 22.11 -44.53
C VAL A 143 9.28 22.37 -46.05
N PRO A 144 10.41 22.20 -46.76
CA PRO A 144 10.49 22.41 -48.20
C PRO A 144 9.62 21.43 -49.01
N GLU A 145 9.07 21.88 -50.14
CA GLU A 145 8.13 21.08 -50.98
C GLU A 145 8.69 19.74 -51.48
N ARG A 146 10.02 19.61 -51.60
CA ARG A 146 10.66 18.39 -52.12
C ARG A 146 10.96 17.34 -51.03
N VAL A 147 10.59 17.61 -49.77
CA VAL A 147 10.76 16.66 -48.68
C VAL A 147 9.78 15.51 -48.85
N VAL A 148 10.29 14.28 -48.82
CA VAL A 148 9.50 13.06 -48.99
C VAL A 148 9.16 12.42 -47.63
N TYR A 149 9.96 12.70 -46.59
CA TYR A 149 9.77 12.15 -45.24
C TYR A 149 10.04 13.20 -44.17
N LEU A 150 9.17 13.23 -43.16
CA LEU A 150 9.38 13.94 -41.90
C LEU A 150 9.45 12.90 -40.79
N THR A 151 10.51 12.93 -39.99
CA THR A 151 10.69 12.01 -38.87
C THR A 151 10.58 12.77 -37.54
N ALA A 152 9.81 12.21 -36.62
CA ALA A 152 9.70 12.68 -35.24
C ALA A 152 9.95 11.51 -34.30
N GLY A 153 10.59 11.79 -33.17
CA GLY A 153 10.82 10.83 -32.10
C GLY A 153 10.12 11.29 -30.83
N ILE A 154 9.65 10.31 -30.05
CA ILE A 154 9.11 10.53 -28.71
C ILE A 154 9.74 9.48 -27.80
N ASP A 155 10.13 9.87 -26.59
CA ASP A 155 10.65 8.90 -25.64
C ASP A 155 9.46 8.20 -24.96
N SER A 156 9.35 6.89 -25.15
CA SER A 156 8.23 6.12 -24.60
C SER A 156 8.70 5.29 -23.41
N GLN A 157 8.12 5.56 -22.25
CA GLN A 157 8.28 4.74 -21.05
C GLN A 157 6.99 3.98 -20.76
N ARG A 158 7.07 2.90 -19.97
CA ARG A 158 5.98 1.92 -19.78
C ARG A 158 4.62 2.53 -19.37
N ASN A 159 4.62 3.73 -18.79
CA ASN A 159 3.42 4.42 -18.30
C ASN A 159 3.30 5.89 -18.75
N ARG A 160 4.21 6.41 -19.58
CA ARG A 160 4.15 7.80 -20.07
C ARG A 160 4.97 8.02 -21.34
N TYR A 161 4.65 9.08 -22.05
CA TYR A 161 5.47 9.63 -23.12
C TYR A 161 6.18 10.89 -22.60
N GLU A 162 7.45 11.05 -22.93
CA GLU A 162 8.28 12.22 -22.64
C GLU A 162 8.68 12.95 -23.93
#